data_AF-A0A927UP06-F1
#
_entry.id   AF-A0A927UP06-F1
#
_cell.length_a   1.000
_cell.length_b   1.000
_cell.length_c   1.000
_cell.angle_alpha   90.00
_cell.angle_beta   90.00
_cell.angle_gamma   90.00
#
_symmetry.space_group_name_H-M   'P 1'
#
loop_
_entity.id
_entity.type
_entity.pdbx_description
1 polymer ?
#
loop_
_entity_poly.entity_id
_entity_poly.type
_entity_poly.pdbx_seq_one_letter_code
_entity_poly.pdbx_strand_id
1 'polypeptide(L)'
;MKKDKKYKTIIILFSMLVVIFVVANVTTYAIAKKNLFDYFLSEEEELDEVWEMLQKDGKQSVVIDDYTITLEEYLYDGATYKGFVTFSVKREGKDMRDEIAGETVLYGVDSTFGENERFTFEVNGSLTCDTIYKKEKDVMYVYYEFDVGEVWGFDNRILLCDYKTHGSDWRKEENAMLEFCLNDNVGTAMYEMNNNGIKSHMYISPFAIKIVSFNPIVDIENLVLVFEDDSKEIIVDKNEIKIGEYYATVSNNGSYAYYIWLKEDFDTENIKEVALNDNCLKKLDDTQKEEIEKSYDKILEVK
;
A
#
# COMPACT_ATOMS: atom_id res chain seq x y z
N MET A 1 -60.95 17.78 17.65
CA MET A 1 -61.01 16.32 17.37
C MET A 1 -60.47 15.87 16.01
N LYS A 2 -60.93 16.37 14.84
CA LYS A 2 -60.34 15.94 13.53
C LYS A 2 -58.97 16.57 13.20
N LYS A 3 -58.71 17.82 13.64
CA LYS A 3 -57.41 18.50 13.46
C LYS A 3 -56.30 17.84 14.30
N ASP A 4 -56.59 17.49 15.55
CA ASP A 4 -55.61 16.88 16.48
C ASP A 4 -55.12 15.51 16.00
N LYS A 5 -55.98 14.72 15.34
CA LYS A 5 -55.60 13.46 14.71
C LYS A 5 -54.63 13.66 13.54
N LYS A 6 -54.86 14.67 12.70
CA LYS A 6 -53.96 14.99 11.56
C LYS A 6 -52.59 15.45 12.05
N TYR A 7 -52.52 16.30 13.08
CA TYR A 7 -51.23 16.74 13.66
C TYR A 7 -50.47 15.57 14.30
N LYS A 8 -51.15 14.67 15.02
CA LYS A 8 -50.51 13.47 15.57
C LYS A 8 -49.97 12.54 14.47
N THR A 9 -50.71 12.34 13.38
CA THR A 9 -50.24 11.55 12.24
C THR A 9 -49.04 12.18 11.53
N ILE A 10 -49.04 13.51 11.36
CA ILE A 10 -47.91 14.24 10.76
C ILE A 10 -46.67 14.16 11.66
N ILE A 11 -46.83 14.32 12.98
CA ILE A 11 -45.71 14.19 13.93
C ILE A 11 -45.13 12.78 13.89
N ILE A 12 -45.97 11.73 13.85
CA ILE A 12 -45.49 10.33 13.76
C ILE A 12 -44.72 10.09 12.46
N LEU A 13 -45.23 10.58 11.32
CA LEU A 13 -44.54 10.44 10.03
C LEU A 13 -43.20 11.19 10.01
N PHE A 14 -43.16 12.41 10.57
CA PHE A 14 -41.93 13.18 10.68
C PHE A 14 -40.91 12.52 11.63
N SER A 15 -41.39 11.93 12.73
CA SER A 15 -40.55 11.18 13.68
C SER A 15 -39.95 9.94 13.02
N MET A 16 -40.72 9.19 12.24
CA MET A 16 -40.21 8.05 11.46
C MET A 16 -39.19 8.49 10.43
N LEU A 17 -39.40 9.62 9.74
CA LEU A 17 -38.49 10.13 8.74
C LEU A 17 -37.15 10.56 9.37
N VAL A 18 -37.19 11.18 10.55
CA VAL A 18 -35.98 11.49 11.35
C VAL A 18 -35.27 10.21 11.80
N VAL A 19 -36.01 9.21 12.28
CA VAL A 19 -35.40 7.92 12.68
C VAL A 19 -34.78 7.19 11.48
N ILE A 20 -35.43 7.18 10.32
CA ILE A 20 -34.85 6.62 9.08
C ILE A 20 -33.61 7.39 8.67
N PHE A 21 -33.61 8.72 8.79
CA PHE A 21 -32.44 9.55 8.47
C PHE A 21 -31.28 9.31 9.45
N VAL A 22 -31.57 9.16 10.75
CA VAL A 22 -30.56 8.84 11.78
C VAL A 22 -30.04 7.42 11.60
N VAL A 23 -30.92 6.44 11.36
CA VAL A 23 -30.52 5.05 11.11
C VAL A 23 -29.72 4.98 9.82
N ALA A 24 -30.17 5.61 8.73
CA ALA A 24 -29.45 5.71 7.46
C ALA A 24 -28.05 6.29 7.68
N ASN A 25 -27.92 7.45 8.33
CA ASN A 25 -26.63 8.06 8.64
C ASN A 25 -25.75 7.16 9.51
N VAL A 26 -26.30 6.49 10.53
CA VAL A 26 -25.55 5.55 11.38
C VAL A 26 -25.12 4.31 10.59
N THR A 27 -25.95 3.77 9.69
CA THR A 27 -25.54 2.71 8.77
C THR A 27 -24.52 3.20 7.75
N THR A 28 -24.64 4.41 7.19
CA THR A 28 -23.61 4.95 6.28
C THR A 28 -22.29 5.18 7.03
N TYR A 29 -22.32 5.60 8.30
CA TYR A 29 -21.12 5.79 9.13
C TYR A 29 -20.52 4.47 9.67
N ALA A 30 -21.33 3.42 9.80
CA ALA A 30 -20.89 2.07 10.20
C ALA A 30 -20.52 1.18 8.99
N ILE A 31 -21.02 1.52 7.79
CA ILE A 31 -20.66 0.90 6.50
C ILE A 31 -19.47 1.63 5.88
N ALA A 32 -19.26 2.93 6.20
CA ALA A 32 -17.99 3.64 6.00
C ALA A 32 -16.94 3.12 7.00
N LYS A 33 -16.63 1.82 6.90
CA LYS A 33 -15.43 1.24 7.47
C LYS A 33 -14.26 1.81 6.69
N LYS A 34 -13.82 3.02 7.05
CA LYS A 34 -12.59 3.57 6.49
C LYS A 34 -11.46 2.57 6.69
N ASN A 35 -11.02 2.03 5.58
CA ASN A 35 -10.11 0.93 5.35
C ASN A 35 -8.79 1.52 4.81
N LEU A 36 -7.79 0.66 4.58
CA LEU A 36 -6.41 1.04 4.27
C LEU A 36 -6.28 2.18 3.23
N PHE A 37 -7.08 2.16 2.16
CA PHE A 37 -7.04 3.17 1.08
C PHE A 37 -7.72 4.51 1.43
N ASP A 38 -8.77 4.50 2.26
CA ASP A 38 -9.47 5.69 2.74
C ASP A 38 -8.61 6.56 3.68
N TYR A 39 -7.41 6.08 4.06
CA TYR A 39 -6.47 6.77 4.92
C TYR A 39 -5.18 7.19 4.21
N PHE A 40 -4.65 6.37 3.29
CA PHE A 40 -3.44 6.72 2.53
C PHE A 40 -3.71 7.48 1.22
N LEU A 41 -4.88 7.30 0.59
CA LEU A 41 -5.20 7.87 -0.73
C LEU A 41 -6.37 8.87 -0.70
N SER A 42 -6.73 9.39 0.46
CA SER A 42 -8.05 9.98 0.72
C SER A 42 -8.29 11.41 0.20
N GLU A 43 -7.63 11.84 -0.87
CA GLU A 43 -7.89 13.18 -1.44
C GLU A 43 -8.93 13.21 -2.57
N GLU A 44 -9.34 12.09 -3.18
CA GLU A 44 -10.40 12.08 -4.22
C GLU A 44 -11.45 10.97 -4.07
N GLU A 45 -12.65 11.23 -4.61
CA GLU A 45 -13.81 10.33 -4.62
C GLU A 45 -13.63 9.25 -5.71
N GLU A 46 -13.95 7.99 -5.34
CA GLU A 46 -14.04 6.78 -6.18
C GLU A 46 -12.78 5.88 -6.25
N LEU A 47 -12.56 5.10 -5.18
CA LEU A 47 -11.48 4.08 -5.05
C LEU A 47 -12.00 2.63 -5.18
N ASP A 48 -13.09 2.41 -5.91
CA ASP A 48 -13.85 1.14 -5.90
C ASP A 48 -13.06 -0.10 -6.35
N GLU A 49 -12.08 0.04 -7.25
CA GLU A 49 -11.37 -1.10 -7.86
C GLU A 49 -10.20 -1.62 -7.01
N VAL A 50 -9.42 -0.73 -6.39
CA VAL A 50 -8.32 -1.11 -5.50
C VAL A 50 -8.84 -1.79 -4.22
N TRP A 51 -10.08 -1.51 -3.81
CA TRP A 51 -10.75 -2.25 -2.73
C TRP A 51 -10.92 -3.73 -3.01
N GLU A 52 -11.15 -4.12 -4.27
CA GLU A 52 -11.33 -5.53 -4.65
C GLU A 52 -10.01 -6.31 -4.57
N MET A 53 -8.88 -5.61 -4.68
CA MET A 53 -7.54 -6.20 -4.65
C MET A 53 -7.04 -6.48 -3.21
N LEU A 54 -7.68 -5.90 -2.18
CA LEU A 54 -7.31 -6.14 -0.79
C LEU A 54 -7.43 -7.61 -0.43
N GLN A 55 -6.29 -8.22 -0.13
CA GLN A 55 -6.27 -9.54 0.45
C GLN A 55 -6.68 -9.46 1.91
N LYS A 56 -7.85 -10.03 2.22
CA LYS A 56 -8.30 -10.25 3.60
C LYS A 56 -7.59 -11.48 4.15
N ASP A 57 -6.59 -11.25 4.97
CA ASP A 57 -5.85 -12.32 5.63
C ASP A 57 -6.62 -12.78 6.87
N GLY A 58 -6.63 -11.95 7.91
CA GLY A 58 -7.31 -12.19 9.20
C GLY A 58 -6.87 -13.49 9.89
N LYS A 59 -5.81 -14.15 9.43
CA LYS A 59 -5.37 -15.49 9.85
C LYS A 59 -4.01 -15.44 10.51
N GLN A 60 -3.11 -14.60 10.02
CA GLN A 60 -1.79 -14.37 10.60
C GLN A 60 -1.97 -13.51 11.84
N SER A 61 -1.87 -14.14 13.01
CA SER A 61 -2.06 -13.50 14.31
C SER A 61 -1.03 -14.01 15.30
N VAL A 62 -0.58 -13.12 16.15
CA VAL A 62 0.43 -13.39 17.18
C VAL A 62 -0.07 -12.88 18.52
N VAL A 63 0.17 -13.69 19.56
CA VAL A 63 -0.19 -13.36 20.94
C VAL A 63 1.09 -13.20 21.74
N ILE A 64 1.29 -12.03 22.33
CA ILE A 64 2.47 -11.69 23.12
C ILE A 64 2.00 -11.08 24.43
N ASP A 65 2.21 -11.78 25.55
CA ASP A 65 1.61 -11.42 26.84
C ASP A 65 0.08 -11.22 26.73
N ASP A 66 -0.41 -10.03 27.00
CA ASP A 66 -1.82 -9.62 26.90
C ASP A 66 -2.18 -8.98 25.55
N TYR A 67 -1.24 -8.90 24.61
CA TYR A 67 -1.45 -8.38 23.26
C TYR A 67 -1.84 -9.47 22.28
N THR A 68 -2.79 -9.16 21.41
CA THR A 68 -3.07 -9.91 20.17
C THR A 68 -2.89 -8.96 18.99
N ILE A 69 -1.97 -9.30 18.09
CA ILE A 69 -1.64 -8.51 16.90
C ILE A 69 -1.97 -9.37 15.67
N THR A 70 -2.80 -8.87 14.76
CA THR A 70 -3.32 -9.64 13.62
C THR A 70 -3.13 -8.85 12.33
N LEU A 71 -2.61 -9.48 11.29
CA LEU A 71 -2.66 -8.95 9.93
C LEU A 71 -4.09 -9.12 9.42
N GLU A 72 -4.81 -8.01 9.27
CA GLU A 72 -6.20 -8.02 8.83
C GLU A 72 -6.26 -8.04 7.30
N GLU A 73 -5.59 -7.08 6.67
CA GLU A 73 -5.69 -6.81 5.25
C GLU A 73 -4.34 -6.36 4.69
N TYR A 74 -4.04 -6.74 3.46
CA TYR A 74 -2.86 -6.23 2.75
C TYR A 74 -3.09 -6.07 1.24
N LEU A 75 -2.33 -5.15 0.66
CA LEU A 75 -2.06 -5.06 -0.78
C LEU A 75 -0.55 -5.05 -0.95
N TYR A 76 -0.02 -5.95 -1.75
CA TYR A 76 1.41 -6.09 -1.97
C TYR A 76 1.69 -6.46 -3.43
N ASP A 77 2.56 -5.67 -4.06
CA ASP A 77 3.07 -5.93 -5.40
C ASP A 77 4.53 -6.36 -5.32
N GLY A 78 4.77 -7.64 -5.59
CA GLY A 78 6.12 -8.21 -5.62
C GLY A 78 7.01 -7.61 -6.71
N ALA A 79 6.41 -7.14 -7.81
CA ALA A 79 7.16 -6.58 -8.92
C ALA A 79 7.59 -5.13 -8.65
N THR A 80 6.77 -4.28 -8.04
CA THR A 80 7.19 -2.90 -7.68
C THR A 80 7.75 -2.77 -6.27
N TYR A 81 7.64 -3.80 -5.43
CA TYR A 81 8.08 -3.84 -4.03
C TYR A 81 7.39 -2.81 -3.12
N LYS A 82 6.18 -2.37 -3.49
CA LYS A 82 5.37 -1.47 -2.69
C LYS A 82 4.20 -2.24 -2.07
N GLY A 83 3.88 -1.91 -0.83
CA GLY A 83 2.81 -2.57 -0.10
C GLY A 83 2.15 -1.69 0.95
N PHE A 84 0.91 -2.04 1.25
CA PHE A 84 0.05 -1.41 2.22
C PHE A 84 -0.55 -2.49 3.08
N VAL A 85 -0.46 -2.36 4.41
CA VAL A 85 -0.99 -3.35 5.34
C VAL A 85 -1.77 -2.71 6.48
N THR A 86 -2.76 -3.45 6.97
CA THR A 86 -3.50 -3.12 8.19
C THR A 86 -3.31 -4.21 9.22
N PHE A 87 -2.80 -3.83 10.38
CA PHE A 87 -2.80 -4.68 11.57
C PHE A 87 -3.88 -4.24 12.54
N SER A 88 -4.52 -5.20 13.21
CA SER A 88 -5.29 -4.93 14.42
C SER A 88 -4.48 -5.32 15.65
N VAL A 89 -4.51 -4.46 16.67
CA VAL A 89 -3.84 -4.64 17.94
C VAL A 89 -4.88 -4.56 19.04
N LYS A 90 -4.98 -5.61 19.84
CA LYS A 90 -5.88 -5.69 20.99
C LYS A 90 -5.08 -6.02 22.23
N ARG A 91 -5.51 -5.49 23.37
CA ARG A 91 -4.92 -5.79 24.67
C ARG A 91 -5.99 -6.21 25.66
N GLU A 92 -5.84 -7.38 26.28
CA GLU A 92 -6.89 -7.97 27.12
C GLU A 92 -7.26 -7.03 28.28
N GLY A 93 -8.55 -6.68 28.38
CA GLY A 93 -9.08 -5.85 29.47
C GLY A 93 -8.65 -4.38 29.45
N LYS A 94 -8.11 -3.89 28.33
CA LYS A 94 -7.62 -2.50 28.17
C LYS A 94 -8.38 -1.74 27.11
N ASP A 95 -8.49 -0.43 27.32
CA ASP A 95 -9.01 0.51 26.33
C ASP A 95 -7.86 0.95 25.41
N MET A 96 -7.93 0.61 24.13
CA MET A 96 -6.86 0.89 23.19
C MET A 96 -6.73 2.38 22.85
N ARG A 97 -7.71 3.22 23.24
CA ARG A 97 -7.59 4.69 23.13
C ARG A 97 -6.56 5.28 24.08
N ASP A 98 -6.26 4.58 25.17
CA ASP A 98 -5.26 4.97 26.16
C ASP A 98 -3.87 4.36 25.87
N GLU A 99 -3.77 3.47 24.90
CA GLU A 99 -2.52 2.79 24.54
C GLU A 99 -1.53 3.77 23.92
N ILE A 100 -0.23 3.58 24.20
CA ILE A 100 0.82 4.40 23.60
C ILE A 100 1.01 3.96 22.15
N ALA A 101 1.04 4.94 21.25
CA ALA A 101 1.50 4.77 19.88
C ALA A 101 2.31 6.01 19.53
N GLY A 102 3.35 5.83 18.73
CA GLY A 102 4.14 6.93 18.16
C GLY A 102 3.24 7.89 17.39
N GLU A 103 3.79 9.06 17.06
CA GLU A 103 3.09 9.97 16.16
C GLU A 103 2.92 9.33 14.78
N THR A 104 1.98 9.84 13.97
CA THR A 104 1.98 9.49 12.55
C THR A 104 3.32 9.89 11.97
N VAL A 105 4.12 8.90 11.59
CA VAL A 105 5.43 9.11 11.00
C VAL A 105 5.26 9.03 9.50
N LEU A 106 5.60 10.13 8.83
CA LEU A 106 5.84 10.14 7.39
C LEU A 106 7.36 10.12 7.22
N TYR A 107 7.90 9.15 6.46
CA TYR A 107 9.33 9.01 6.17
C TYR A 107 10.24 8.80 7.41
N GLY A 108 9.93 7.84 8.30
CA GLY A 108 10.77 7.63 9.50
C GLY A 108 10.67 6.28 10.20
N VAL A 109 11.68 5.97 11.02
CA VAL A 109 11.94 4.68 11.69
C VAL A 109 11.30 4.52 13.08
N ASP A 110 10.51 5.48 13.54
CA ASP A 110 10.01 5.56 14.93
C ASP A 110 8.51 5.25 15.05
N SER A 111 8.00 4.30 14.26
CA SER A 111 6.61 3.85 14.33
C SER A 111 6.39 2.79 15.41
N THR A 112 6.57 3.19 16.67
CA THR A 112 6.40 2.29 17.82
C THR A 112 4.97 2.29 18.40
N PHE A 113 4.57 1.20 19.05
CA PHE A 113 3.28 1.10 19.74
C PHE A 113 3.30 0.13 20.93
N GLY A 114 2.25 0.16 21.74
CA GLY A 114 2.13 -0.64 22.95
C GLY A 114 2.83 0.01 24.14
N GLU A 115 2.68 -0.62 25.31
CA GLU A 115 3.15 -0.07 26.58
C GLU A 115 4.66 0.19 26.56
N ASN A 116 5.05 1.43 26.87
CA ASN A 116 6.44 1.89 26.78
C ASN A 116 7.07 1.72 25.39
N GLU A 117 6.30 1.96 24.31
CA GLU A 117 6.80 1.93 22.92
C GLU A 117 7.38 0.56 22.55
N ARG A 118 6.77 -0.51 23.05
CA ARG A 118 7.32 -1.87 23.03
C ARG A 118 7.47 -2.48 21.64
N PHE A 119 6.55 -2.20 20.72
CA PHE A 119 6.46 -2.88 19.44
C PHE A 119 6.74 -1.94 18.28
N THR A 120 7.29 -2.46 17.19
CA THR A 120 7.34 -1.78 15.89
C THR A 120 7.25 -2.81 14.76
N PHE A 121 6.75 -2.39 13.60
CA PHE A 121 6.80 -3.18 12.38
C PHE A 121 8.02 -2.78 11.55
N GLU A 122 8.70 -3.77 10.98
CA GLU A 122 9.85 -3.55 10.14
C GLU A 122 9.78 -4.33 8.83
N VAL A 123 10.24 -3.68 7.79
CA VAL A 123 10.38 -4.24 6.45
C VAL A 123 11.85 -4.09 6.08
N ASN A 124 12.54 -5.22 5.93
CA ASN A 124 13.96 -5.21 5.59
C ASN A 124 14.16 -4.51 4.23
N GLY A 125 15.07 -3.54 4.18
CA GLY A 125 15.36 -2.79 2.96
C GLY A 125 14.37 -1.68 2.61
N SER A 126 13.40 -1.40 3.49
CA SER A 126 12.44 -0.31 3.30
C SER A 126 13.16 1.03 3.11
N LEU A 127 12.78 1.76 2.06
CA LEU A 127 13.31 3.10 1.77
C LEU A 127 12.49 4.16 2.49
N THR A 128 11.17 3.99 2.45
CA THR A 128 10.22 4.81 3.17
C THR A 128 9.16 3.90 3.81
N CYS A 129 8.73 4.31 4.99
CA CYS A 129 7.59 3.71 5.65
C CYS A 129 6.76 4.81 6.29
N ASP A 130 5.46 4.72 6.07
CA ASP A 130 4.48 5.63 6.63
C ASP A 130 3.56 4.83 7.52
N THR A 131 3.40 5.29 8.77
CA THR A 131 2.58 4.58 9.76
C THR A 131 1.53 5.50 10.35
N ILE A 132 0.29 5.04 10.33
CA ILE A 132 -0.86 5.74 10.89
C ILE A 132 -1.56 4.85 11.91
N TYR A 133 -1.93 5.44 13.05
CA TYR A 133 -2.65 4.76 14.11
C TYR A 133 -4.09 5.26 14.21
N LYS A 134 -5.05 4.33 14.21
CA LYS A 134 -6.45 4.61 14.55
C LYS A 134 -6.85 3.84 15.79
N LYS A 135 -7.17 4.57 16.86
CA LYS A 135 -7.52 3.98 18.15
C LYS A 135 -9.03 3.98 18.35
N GLU A 136 -9.59 2.79 18.49
CA GLU A 136 -10.95 2.57 18.96
C GLU A 136 -10.92 1.96 20.36
N LYS A 137 -12.08 1.79 20.99
CA LYS A 137 -12.14 1.37 22.40
C LYS A 137 -11.40 0.04 22.65
N ASP A 138 -11.67 -0.99 21.85
CA ASP A 138 -11.17 -2.35 22.13
C ASP A 138 -10.07 -2.78 21.16
N VAL A 139 -9.72 -1.92 20.18
CA VAL A 139 -8.78 -2.22 19.11
C VAL A 139 -8.05 -0.94 18.67
N MET A 140 -6.76 -1.06 18.41
CA MET A 140 -5.99 -0.08 17.65
C MET A 140 -5.67 -0.69 16.29
N TYR A 141 -5.96 0.04 15.22
CA TYR A 141 -5.52 -0.31 13.88
C TYR A 141 -4.21 0.41 13.59
N VAL A 142 -3.24 -0.33 13.05
CA VAL A 142 -1.97 0.18 12.53
C VAL A 142 -2.01 0.04 11.02
N TYR A 143 -2.06 1.16 10.34
CA TYR A 143 -1.95 1.23 8.89
C TYR A 143 -0.49 1.50 8.56
N TYR A 144 0.11 0.65 7.74
CA TYR A 144 1.53 0.68 7.46
C TYR A 144 1.74 0.57 5.95
N GLU A 145 2.24 1.65 5.36
CA GLU A 145 2.70 1.71 3.99
C GLU A 145 4.21 1.52 3.97
N PHE A 146 4.70 0.74 3.01
CA PHE A 146 6.13 0.54 2.81
C PHE A 146 6.46 0.39 1.34
N ASP A 147 7.66 0.80 0.99
CA ASP A 147 8.31 0.45 -0.26
C ASP A 147 9.73 -0.05 0.02
N VAL A 148 10.15 -1.06 -0.73
CA VAL A 148 11.48 -1.66 -0.60
C VAL A 148 12.31 -1.35 -1.82
N GLY A 149 13.55 -0.92 -1.58
CA GLY A 149 14.54 -0.88 -2.63
C GLY A 149 14.93 -2.30 -3.04
N GLU A 150 14.81 -2.61 -4.33
CA GLU A 150 15.26 -3.86 -5.00
C GLU A 150 16.69 -4.31 -4.58
N VAL A 151 17.49 -3.39 -4.03
CA VAL A 151 18.86 -3.58 -3.54
C VAL A 151 18.97 -4.52 -2.33
N TRP A 152 17.91 -4.69 -1.56
CA TRP A 152 17.99 -5.22 -0.20
C TRP A 152 17.42 -6.62 -0.01
N GLY A 153 16.95 -7.28 -1.09
CA GLY A 153 16.51 -8.67 -1.04
C GLY A 153 15.32 -8.88 -0.12
N PHE A 154 14.26 -8.08 -0.32
CA PHE A 154 13.01 -8.27 0.40
C PHE A 154 12.48 -9.68 0.18
N ASP A 155 12.10 -10.35 1.25
CA ASP A 155 11.67 -11.74 1.27
C ASP A 155 10.15 -11.88 1.47
N ASN A 156 9.42 -10.80 1.19
CA ASN A 156 7.96 -10.71 1.32
C ASN A 156 7.46 -10.84 2.76
N ARG A 157 8.25 -10.40 3.75
CA ARG A 157 7.90 -10.50 5.18
C ARG A 157 7.95 -9.17 5.89
N ILE A 158 6.95 -8.91 6.72
CA ILE A 158 6.96 -7.85 7.72
C ILE A 158 7.33 -8.47 9.07
N LEU A 159 8.33 -7.89 9.71
CA LEU A 159 8.82 -8.30 11.01
C LEU A 159 8.12 -7.50 12.12
N LEU A 160 7.76 -8.17 13.21
CA LEU A 160 7.33 -7.52 14.45
C LEU A 160 8.46 -7.57 15.48
N CYS A 161 8.97 -6.40 15.84
CA CYS A 161 10.01 -6.25 16.86
C CYS A 161 9.36 -6.09 18.25
N ASP A 162 9.93 -6.74 19.27
CA ASP A 162 9.53 -6.62 20.68
C ASP A 162 10.70 -6.13 21.56
N TYR A 163 10.71 -4.83 21.83
CA TYR A 163 11.76 -4.16 22.61
C TYR A 163 11.85 -4.63 24.06
N LYS A 164 10.76 -5.17 24.64
CA LYS A 164 10.79 -5.71 26.01
C LYS A 164 11.63 -6.97 26.10
N THR A 165 11.58 -7.81 25.07
CA THR A 165 12.23 -9.13 25.06
C THR A 165 13.65 -9.06 24.51
N HIS A 166 13.93 -8.15 23.56
CA HIS A 166 15.19 -8.15 22.80
C HIS A 166 16.08 -6.91 22.98
N GLY A 167 15.64 -5.90 23.73
CA GLY A 167 16.39 -4.65 23.90
C GLY A 167 16.42 -3.80 22.62
N SER A 168 17.21 -2.73 22.63
CA SER A 168 17.14 -1.67 21.60
C SER A 168 17.94 -1.92 20.31
N ASP A 169 18.63 -3.06 20.18
CA ASP A 169 19.42 -3.39 18.98
C ASP A 169 18.57 -4.16 17.96
N TRP A 170 17.52 -3.49 17.46
CA TRP A 170 16.49 -4.05 16.58
C TRP A 170 17.00 -4.52 15.22
N ARG A 171 18.15 -4.01 14.75
CA ARG A 171 18.75 -4.29 13.43
C ARG A 171 19.32 -5.70 13.27
N LYS A 172 19.24 -6.54 14.30
CA LYS A 172 19.65 -7.93 14.21
C LYS A 172 18.43 -8.78 13.99
N GLU A 173 18.40 -9.50 12.89
CA GLU A 173 17.33 -10.42 12.49
C GLU A 173 16.96 -11.42 13.62
N GLU A 174 17.93 -11.80 14.46
CA GLU A 174 17.73 -12.64 15.67
C GLU A 174 16.85 -12.01 16.77
N ASN A 175 16.56 -10.70 16.67
CA ASN A 175 15.71 -9.95 17.60
C ASN A 175 14.29 -9.71 17.08
N ALA A 176 14.03 -9.95 15.78
CA ALA A 176 12.69 -10.03 15.23
C ALA A 176 12.12 -11.43 15.49
N MET A 177 11.05 -11.53 16.27
CA MET A 177 10.55 -12.85 16.70
C MET A 177 9.41 -13.39 15.84
N LEU A 178 8.68 -12.54 15.13
CA LEU A 178 7.42 -12.90 14.50
C LEU A 178 7.28 -12.24 13.14
N GLU A 179 6.89 -13.05 12.16
CA GLU A 179 6.88 -12.68 10.75
C GLU A 179 5.44 -12.73 10.21
N PHE A 180 5.06 -11.72 9.45
CA PHE A 180 3.84 -11.70 8.65
C PHE A 180 4.24 -11.80 7.19
N CYS A 181 3.88 -12.92 6.55
CA CYS A 181 4.20 -13.19 5.16
C CYS A 181 3.14 -12.56 4.25
N LEU A 182 3.61 -11.87 3.23
CA LEU A 182 2.79 -11.29 2.17
C LEU A 182 2.93 -12.16 0.92
N ASN A 183 1.82 -12.35 0.21
CA ASN A 183 1.85 -12.91 -1.13
C ASN A 183 1.57 -11.79 -2.13
N ASP A 184 2.11 -11.90 -3.33
CA ASP A 184 1.75 -10.99 -4.41
C ASP A 184 0.24 -11.13 -4.69
N ASN A 185 -0.48 -10.02 -4.60
CA ASN A 185 -1.93 -9.97 -4.83
C ASN A 185 -2.32 -8.81 -5.76
N VAL A 186 -1.35 -8.31 -6.53
CA VAL A 186 -1.51 -7.16 -7.41
C VAL A 186 -1.18 -7.57 -8.84
N GLY A 187 -2.08 -7.25 -9.76
CA GLY A 187 -1.80 -7.41 -11.18
C GLY A 187 -0.77 -6.37 -11.64
N THR A 188 0.40 -6.82 -12.07
CA THR A 188 1.46 -5.92 -12.56
C THR A 188 1.87 -6.26 -13.99
N ALA A 189 1.65 -5.31 -14.90
CA ALA A 189 2.03 -5.41 -16.30
C ALA A 189 3.50 -5.03 -16.48
N MET A 190 4.19 -5.72 -17.41
CA MET A 190 5.60 -5.47 -17.73
C MET A 190 5.74 -5.02 -19.18
N TYR A 191 6.57 -4.01 -19.42
CA TYR A 191 6.82 -3.42 -20.74
C TYR A 191 8.31 -3.38 -21.04
N GLU A 192 8.69 -3.75 -22.26
CA GLU A 192 10.07 -3.62 -22.75
C GLU A 192 10.33 -2.18 -23.21
N MET A 193 11.47 -1.64 -22.77
CA MET A 193 11.97 -0.32 -23.12
C MET A 193 13.35 -0.43 -23.75
N ASN A 194 13.66 0.50 -24.65
CA ASN A 194 15.03 0.70 -25.12
C ASN A 194 15.52 2.07 -24.67
N ASN A 195 16.44 2.06 -23.72
CA ASN A 195 17.02 3.27 -23.18
C ASN A 195 18.49 3.36 -23.61
N ASN A 196 18.76 4.20 -24.62
CA ASN A 196 20.10 4.42 -25.17
C ASN A 196 20.80 3.12 -25.63
N GLY A 197 20.06 2.20 -26.25
CA GLY A 197 20.59 0.91 -26.73
C GLY A 197 20.68 -0.17 -25.65
N ILE A 198 20.30 0.14 -24.42
CA ILE A 198 20.20 -0.81 -23.31
C ILE A 198 18.73 -1.20 -23.15
N LYS A 199 18.47 -2.51 -23.09
CA LYS A 199 17.14 -3.02 -22.75
C LYS A 199 16.86 -2.77 -21.27
N SER A 200 15.75 -2.12 -21.01
CA SER A 200 15.22 -1.83 -19.66
C SER A 200 13.77 -2.29 -19.60
N HIS A 201 13.22 -2.41 -18.40
CA HIS A 201 11.84 -2.88 -18.23
C HIS A 201 11.07 -1.96 -17.30
N MET A 202 9.83 -1.67 -17.66
CA MET A 202 8.87 -0.90 -16.87
C MET A 202 7.80 -1.86 -16.34
N TYR A 203 7.56 -1.81 -15.05
CA TYR A 203 6.49 -2.49 -14.36
C TYR A 203 5.44 -1.45 -13.98
N ILE A 204 4.17 -1.72 -14.27
CA ILE A 204 3.04 -0.83 -13.96
C ILE A 204 2.01 -1.64 -13.18
N SER A 205 1.78 -1.19 -11.95
CA SER A 205 0.72 -1.65 -11.05
C SER A 205 -0.24 -0.49 -10.76
N PRO A 206 -1.41 -0.74 -10.14
CA PRO A 206 -2.38 0.31 -9.87
C PRO A 206 -1.87 1.47 -9.03
N PHE A 207 -0.83 1.27 -8.21
CA PHE A 207 -0.32 2.29 -7.27
C PHE A 207 1.18 2.60 -7.46
N ALA A 208 1.83 1.99 -8.45
CA ALA A 208 3.27 2.14 -8.64
C ALA A 208 3.73 1.85 -10.07
N ILE A 209 4.70 2.64 -10.52
CA ILE A 209 5.51 2.35 -11.70
C ILE A 209 6.96 2.13 -11.26
N LYS A 210 7.53 0.98 -11.60
CA LYS A 210 8.97 0.69 -11.41
C LYS A 210 9.65 0.57 -12.75
N ILE A 211 10.81 1.18 -12.92
CA ILE A 211 11.67 1.00 -14.10
C ILE A 211 13.00 0.43 -13.64
N VAL A 212 13.37 -0.71 -14.20
CA VAL A 212 14.67 -1.35 -13.96
C VAL A 212 15.55 -1.21 -15.19
N SER A 213 16.74 -0.66 -14.99
CA SER A 213 17.66 -0.30 -16.06
C SER A 213 19.10 -0.60 -15.65
N PHE A 214 19.94 -1.04 -16.60
CA PHE A 214 21.40 -1.09 -16.39
C PHE A 214 22.12 0.22 -16.80
N ASN A 215 21.34 1.23 -17.19
CA ASN A 215 21.81 2.58 -17.48
C ASN A 215 21.45 3.53 -16.31
N PRO A 216 22.41 4.32 -15.76
CA PRO A 216 22.17 5.31 -14.71
C PRO A 216 21.23 6.45 -15.06
N ILE A 217 20.94 6.64 -16.34
CA ILE A 217 20.05 7.69 -16.83
C ILE A 217 18.93 7.01 -17.59
N VAL A 218 17.70 7.17 -17.12
CA VAL A 218 16.48 6.84 -17.87
C VAL A 218 15.84 8.14 -18.28
N ASP A 219 15.66 8.29 -19.59
CA ASP A 219 15.01 9.45 -20.17
C ASP A 219 13.49 9.24 -20.09
N ILE A 220 12.82 9.95 -19.19
CA ILE A 220 11.38 9.87 -18.97
C ILE A 220 10.82 11.29 -19.10
N GLU A 221 10.86 11.84 -20.31
CA GLU A 221 10.34 13.19 -20.54
C GLU A 221 8.82 13.18 -20.58
N ASN A 222 8.22 12.20 -21.27
CA ASN A 222 6.78 12.10 -21.47
C ASN A 222 6.33 10.65 -21.31
N LEU A 223 5.56 10.35 -20.26
CA LEU A 223 4.97 9.05 -20.00
C LEU A 223 3.45 9.18 -19.95
N VAL A 224 2.76 8.49 -20.84
CA VAL A 224 1.30 8.54 -20.99
C VAL A 224 0.74 7.12 -21.03
N LEU A 225 -0.29 6.87 -20.22
CA LEU A 225 -1.10 5.67 -20.29
C LEU A 225 -2.31 5.95 -21.18
N VAL A 226 -2.60 5.05 -22.12
CA VAL A 226 -3.79 5.10 -22.96
C VAL A 226 -4.64 3.88 -22.63
N PHE A 227 -5.89 4.11 -22.28
CA PHE A 227 -6.83 3.06 -21.91
C PHE A 227 -7.64 2.57 -23.12
N GLU A 228 -8.34 1.44 -22.96
CA GLU A 228 -9.17 0.83 -24.01
C GLU A 228 -10.30 1.74 -24.51
N ASP A 229 -10.78 2.67 -23.67
CA ASP A 229 -11.77 3.68 -24.03
C ASP A 229 -11.17 4.93 -24.72
N ASP A 230 -9.88 4.89 -25.05
CA ASP A 230 -9.06 5.97 -25.60
C ASP A 230 -8.86 7.18 -24.66
N SER A 231 -9.28 7.09 -23.40
CA SER A 231 -8.89 8.04 -22.36
C SER A 231 -7.38 7.95 -22.10
N LYS A 232 -6.81 9.02 -21.54
CA LYS A 232 -5.37 9.15 -21.36
C LYS A 232 -5.04 9.71 -19.99
N GLU A 233 -4.05 9.10 -19.37
CA GLU A 233 -3.44 9.64 -18.17
C GLU A 233 -2.01 10.09 -18.44
N ILE A 234 -1.68 11.30 -18.02
CA ILE A 234 -0.33 11.86 -18.19
C ILE A 234 0.41 11.70 -16.88
N ILE A 235 1.33 10.73 -16.83
CA ILE A 235 2.13 10.46 -15.62
C ILE A 235 3.31 11.43 -15.54
N VAL A 236 3.98 11.67 -16.67
CA VAL A 236 5.13 12.58 -16.78
C VAL A 236 4.96 13.46 -18.01
N ASP A 237 5.19 14.77 -17.87
CA ASP A 237 5.24 15.75 -18.97
C ASP A 237 6.46 16.66 -18.82
N LYS A 238 7.32 16.67 -19.83
CA LYS A 238 8.59 17.42 -19.87
C LYS A 238 9.45 17.27 -18.61
N ASN A 239 9.62 16.03 -18.14
CA ASN A 239 10.37 15.67 -16.93
C ASN A 239 9.71 16.12 -15.61
N GLU A 240 8.46 16.59 -15.64
CA GLU A 240 7.66 16.87 -14.45
C GLU A 240 6.71 15.70 -14.21
N ILE A 241 6.83 15.08 -13.04
CA ILE A 241 5.84 14.07 -12.61
C ILE A 241 4.55 14.79 -12.28
N LYS A 242 3.48 14.42 -12.97
CA LYS A 242 2.14 14.98 -12.80
C LYS A 242 1.36 14.23 -11.72
N ILE A 243 1.54 12.92 -11.66
CA ILE A 243 0.89 12.05 -10.68
C ILE A 243 1.95 11.20 -10.00
N GLY A 244 2.04 11.36 -8.67
CA GLY A 244 2.92 10.56 -7.84
C GLY A 244 4.21 11.23 -7.39
N GLU A 245 5.08 10.43 -6.76
CA GLU A 245 6.37 10.85 -6.21
C GLU A 245 7.52 10.01 -6.76
N TYR A 246 8.64 10.66 -7.09
CA TYR A 246 9.80 10.04 -7.73
C TYR A 246 10.85 9.59 -6.73
N TYR A 247 11.33 8.36 -6.89
CA TYR A 247 12.50 7.85 -6.17
C TYR A 247 13.43 7.09 -7.10
N ALA A 248 14.73 7.17 -6.86
CA ALA A 248 15.71 6.40 -7.59
C ALA A 248 16.63 5.68 -6.61
N THR A 249 16.87 4.40 -6.87
CA THR A 249 17.81 3.58 -6.10
C THR A 249 18.82 2.93 -7.03
N VAL A 250 20.00 2.69 -6.48
CA VAL A 250 21.08 1.98 -7.17
C VAL A 250 21.26 0.66 -6.45
N SER A 251 21.09 -0.44 -7.17
CA SER A 251 21.36 -1.76 -6.60
C SER A 251 22.86 -2.01 -6.50
N ASN A 252 23.23 -2.89 -5.57
CA ASN A 252 24.63 -3.29 -5.35
C ASN A 252 25.25 -3.98 -6.58
N ASN A 253 24.43 -4.37 -7.56
CA ASN A 253 24.88 -5.04 -8.77
C ASN A 253 25.11 -4.10 -9.97
N GLY A 254 24.78 -2.80 -9.84
CA GLY A 254 24.91 -1.79 -10.90
C GLY A 254 23.66 -1.62 -11.77
N SER A 255 22.53 -2.24 -11.41
CA SER A 255 21.21 -1.85 -11.91
C SER A 255 20.69 -0.63 -11.17
N TYR A 256 19.83 0.10 -11.86
CA TYR A 256 19.15 1.30 -11.38
C TYR A 256 17.66 1.00 -11.41
N ALA A 257 17.00 1.22 -10.28
CA ALA A 257 15.56 1.12 -10.15
C ALA A 257 14.98 2.51 -9.89
N TYR A 258 14.04 2.91 -10.72
CA TYR A 258 13.33 4.18 -10.63
C TYR A 258 11.88 3.90 -10.33
N TYR A 259 11.32 4.65 -9.39
CA TYR A 259 9.99 4.44 -8.89
C TYR A 259 9.18 5.72 -9.03
N ILE A 260 7.94 5.57 -9.48
CA ILE A 260 6.91 6.59 -9.40
C ILE A 260 5.78 5.98 -8.56
N TRP A 261 5.61 6.50 -7.34
CA TRP A 261 4.53 6.09 -6.44
C TRP A 261 3.31 6.92 -6.74
N LEU A 262 2.26 6.28 -7.26
CA LEU A 262 1.09 6.99 -7.75
C LEU A 262 0.21 7.40 -6.57
N LYS A 263 -0.29 8.64 -6.62
CA LYS A 263 -1.23 9.18 -5.61
C LYS A 263 -2.69 8.86 -5.93
N GLU A 264 -2.92 8.47 -7.17
CA GLU A 264 -4.21 8.06 -7.73
C GLU A 264 -4.02 6.66 -8.29
N ASP A 265 -5.05 5.82 -8.18
CA ASP A 265 -5.05 4.48 -8.72
C ASP A 265 -5.47 4.45 -10.18
N PHE A 266 -5.03 3.42 -10.88
CA PHE A 266 -5.40 3.19 -12.27
C PHE A 266 -5.80 1.75 -12.49
N ASP A 267 -6.83 1.56 -13.31
CA ASP A 267 -7.15 0.26 -13.88
C ASP A 267 -6.04 -0.16 -14.85
N THR A 268 -5.09 -0.94 -14.34
CA THR A 268 -4.00 -1.45 -15.17
C THR A 268 -4.42 -2.57 -16.13
N GLU A 269 -5.60 -3.18 -15.93
CA GLU A 269 -6.11 -4.23 -16.82
C GLU A 269 -6.56 -3.64 -18.16
N ASN A 270 -7.14 -2.43 -18.13
CA ASN A 270 -7.65 -1.72 -19.30
C ASN A 270 -6.61 -0.80 -19.99
N ILE A 271 -5.32 -0.93 -19.66
CA ILE A 271 -4.26 -0.24 -20.40
C ILE A 271 -4.09 -0.87 -21.78
N LYS A 272 -4.45 -0.09 -22.81
CA LYS A 272 -4.29 -0.42 -24.22
C LYS A 272 -2.86 -0.17 -24.71
N GLU A 273 -2.27 0.95 -24.30
CA GLU A 273 -0.93 1.37 -24.75
C GLU A 273 -0.21 2.17 -23.66
N VAL A 274 1.11 1.98 -23.57
CA VAL A 274 2.00 2.83 -22.79
C VAL A 274 2.91 3.57 -23.76
N ALA A 275 2.81 4.90 -23.78
CA ALA A 275 3.62 5.76 -24.61
C ALA A 275 4.72 6.45 -23.78
N LEU A 276 5.97 6.33 -24.23
CA LEU A 276 7.14 6.95 -23.62
C LEU A 276 7.99 7.67 -24.67
N ASN A 277 8.22 8.98 -24.51
CA ASN A 277 9.05 9.82 -25.39
C ASN A 277 8.81 9.52 -26.88
N ASP A 278 7.55 9.61 -27.31
CA ASP A 278 7.07 9.33 -28.68
C ASP A 278 7.12 7.85 -29.13
N ASN A 279 7.43 6.90 -28.25
CA ASN A 279 7.44 5.47 -28.56
C ASN A 279 6.35 4.71 -27.80
N CYS A 280 5.66 3.80 -28.50
CA CYS A 280 4.74 2.85 -27.87
C CYS A 280 5.55 1.66 -27.33
N LEU A 281 5.45 1.39 -26.04
CA LEU A 281 6.15 0.28 -25.41
C LEU A 281 5.47 -1.05 -25.71
N LYS A 282 6.26 -2.12 -25.81
CA LYS A 282 5.74 -3.47 -26.01
C LYS A 282 5.39 -4.09 -24.65
N LYS A 283 4.11 -4.38 -24.42
CA LYS A 283 3.65 -5.23 -23.30
C LYS A 283 4.21 -6.64 -23.48
N LEU A 284 4.78 -7.18 -22.41
CA LEU A 284 5.32 -8.55 -22.35
C LEU A 284 4.25 -9.50 -21.81
N ASP A 285 4.22 -10.72 -22.34
CA ASP A 285 3.38 -11.79 -21.78
C ASP A 285 4.02 -12.42 -20.54
N ASP A 286 3.25 -13.22 -19.80
CA ASP A 286 3.68 -13.84 -18.54
C ASP A 286 4.92 -14.74 -18.71
N THR A 287 5.04 -15.41 -19.86
CA THR A 287 6.21 -16.27 -20.14
C THR A 287 7.47 -15.42 -20.32
N GLN A 288 7.36 -14.34 -21.08
CA GLN A 288 8.47 -13.39 -21.26
C GLN A 288 8.85 -12.71 -19.94
N LYS A 289 7.86 -12.33 -19.13
CA LYS A 289 8.05 -11.75 -17.79
C LYS A 289 8.85 -12.69 -16.89
N GLU A 290 8.39 -13.94 -16.73
CA GLU A 290 9.06 -14.94 -15.91
C GLU A 290 10.51 -15.21 -16.33
N GLU A 291 10.79 -15.26 -17.63
CA GLU A 291 12.14 -15.49 -18.15
C GLU A 291 13.10 -14.34 -17.77
N ILE A 292 12.60 -13.10 -17.83
CA ILE A 292 13.38 -11.91 -17.50
C ILE A 292 13.60 -11.82 -15.99
N GLU A 293 12.58 -12.06 -15.17
CA GLU A 293 12.68 -12.05 -13.70
C GLU A 293 13.70 -13.09 -13.22
N LYS A 294 13.63 -14.33 -13.73
CA LYS A 294 14.64 -15.38 -13.44
C LYS A 294 16.05 -14.96 -13.86
N SER A 295 16.18 -14.17 -14.93
CA SER A 295 17.48 -13.68 -15.38
C SER A 295 18.05 -12.64 -14.41
N TYR A 296 17.20 -11.80 -13.82
CA TYR A 296 17.59 -10.85 -12.79
C TYR A 296 18.02 -11.58 -11.51
N ASP A 297 17.25 -12.56 -11.04
CA ASP A 297 17.58 -13.36 -9.85
C ASP A 297 18.93 -14.07 -10.01
N LYS A 298 19.18 -14.64 -11.18
CA LYS A 298 20.46 -15.29 -11.48
C LYS A 298 21.63 -14.32 -11.52
N ILE A 299 21.42 -13.06 -11.92
CA ILE A 299 22.45 -12.02 -11.84
C ILE A 299 22.70 -11.65 -10.37
N LEU A 300 21.67 -11.71 -9.52
CA LEU A 300 21.73 -11.42 -8.08
C LEU A 300 22.44 -12.54 -7.28
N GLU A 301 22.27 -13.81 -7.64
CA GLU A 301 22.91 -14.95 -6.94
C GLU A 301 24.42 -15.14 -7.22
N VAL A 302 24.96 -14.52 -8.28
CA VAL A 302 26.32 -14.81 -8.80
C VAL A 302 27.42 -13.91 -8.19
N LYS A 303 27.13 -13.12 -7.16
CA LYS A 303 28.11 -12.27 -6.47
C LYS A 303 27.99 -12.35 -4.95
#